data_AF-A0A537JMN1-F1
#
_entry.id   AF-A0A537JMN1-F1
#
_cell.length_a   1.000
_cell.length_b   1.000
_cell.length_c   1.000
_cell.angle_alpha   90.00
_cell.angle_beta   90.00
_cell.angle_gamma   90.00
#
_symmetry.space_group_name_H-M   'P 1'
#
loop_
_entity.id
_entity.type
_entity.pdbx_description
1 polymer ?
#
loop_
_entity_poly.entity_id
_entity_poly.type
_entity_poly.pdbx_seq_one_letter_code
_entity_poly.pdbx_strand_id
1 'polypeptide(L)'
;MNNKENMAMIEKGLNPKQFANRPVPFRNLKWGLLLIGAGVGLLLAFLIDALAIPHEIEPVAIYFSLIAIGGGVGLVASYKIEKKELLDREPNR
;
A
#
# COMPACT_ATOMS: atom_id res chain seq x y z
N MET A 1 -7.03 24.91 4.58
CA MET A 1 -8.28 24.74 5.35
C MET A 1 -8.07 24.40 6.84
N ASN A 2 -6.87 23.96 7.26
CA ASN A 2 -6.64 23.44 8.63
C ASN A 2 -6.56 24.48 9.77
N ASN A 3 -6.31 25.77 9.49
CA ASN A 3 -6.08 26.75 10.58
C ASN A 3 -7.36 27.15 11.33
N LYS A 4 -8.52 27.20 10.66
CA LYS A 4 -9.80 27.54 11.32
C LYS A 4 -10.26 26.42 12.27
N GLU A 5 -10.12 25.17 11.84
CA GLU A 5 -10.46 24.00 12.67
C GLU A 5 -9.52 23.86 13.87
N ASN A 6 -8.22 24.12 13.68
CA ASN A 6 -7.25 24.13 14.77
C ASN A 6 -7.57 25.20 15.81
N MET A 7 -7.98 26.41 15.41
CA MET A 7 -8.38 27.47 16.34
C MET A 7 -9.64 27.09 17.12
N ALA A 8 -10.66 26.56 16.44
CA ALA A 8 -11.91 26.12 17.09
C ALA A 8 -11.69 24.98 18.11
N MET A 9 -10.68 24.13 17.90
CA MET A 9 -10.28 23.11 18.88
C MET A 9 -9.59 23.74 20.10
N ILE A 10 -8.68 24.69 19.90
CA ILE A 10 -8.00 25.41 20.99
C ILE A 10 -9.01 26.19 21.85
N GLU A 11 -9.99 26.85 21.22
CA GLU A 11 -11.07 27.59 21.89
C GLU A 11 -11.95 26.69 22.77
N LYS A 12 -12.08 25.41 22.42
CA LYS A 12 -12.77 24.39 23.22
C LYS A 12 -11.87 23.72 24.27
N GLY A 13 -10.65 24.20 24.46
CA GLY A 13 -9.66 23.64 25.40
C GLY A 13 -9.00 22.35 24.93
N LEU A 14 -9.16 21.98 23.64
CA LEU A 14 -8.54 20.80 23.04
C LEU A 14 -7.21 21.18 22.38
N ASN A 15 -6.16 20.42 22.65
CA ASN A 15 -4.86 20.69 22.05
C ASN A 15 -4.78 20.01 20.66
N PRO A 16 -4.75 20.76 19.54
CA PRO A 16 -4.80 20.20 18.18
C PRO A 16 -3.58 19.31 17.88
N LYS A 17 -2.47 19.50 18.61
CA LYS A 17 -1.28 18.66 18.51
C LYS A 17 -1.50 17.22 19.02
N GLN A 18 -2.50 16.97 19.86
CA GLN A 18 -2.85 15.60 20.29
C GLN A 18 -3.48 14.79 19.15
N PHE A 19 -4.13 15.44 18.19
CA PHE A 19 -4.76 14.79 17.04
C PHE A 19 -3.84 14.74 15.80
N ALA A 20 -2.93 15.72 15.66
CA ALA A 20 -1.97 15.76 14.56
C ALA A 20 -0.89 14.66 14.64
N ASN A 21 -0.62 14.14 15.84
CA ASN A 21 0.48 13.21 16.12
C ASN A 21 0.06 11.74 16.18
N ARG A 22 -1.03 11.32 15.51
CA ARG A 22 -1.21 9.88 15.23
C ARG A 22 -0.24 9.51 14.10
N PRO A 23 0.91 8.86 14.36
CA PRO A 23 1.71 8.33 13.27
C PRO A 23 0.79 7.40 12.50
N VAL A 24 0.51 7.68 11.23
CA VAL A 24 -0.27 6.78 10.37
C VAL A 24 0.54 5.48 10.28
N PRO A 25 0.21 4.44 11.07
CA PRO A 25 1.14 3.33 11.34
C PRO A 25 1.39 2.46 10.10
N PHE A 26 0.65 2.68 9.02
CA PHE A 26 0.53 1.76 7.90
C PHE A 26 1.08 2.33 6.58
N ARG A 27 1.68 3.53 6.59
CA ARG A 27 2.26 4.09 5.35
C ARG A 27 3.43 3.22 4.84
N ASN A 28 4.25 2.71 5.75
CA ASN A 28 5.36 1.81 5.39
C ASN A 28 4.87 0.43 4.94
N LEU A 29 3.74 -0.03 5.48
CA LEU A 29 3.15 -1.31 5.10
C LEU A 29 2.64 -1.31 3.65
N LYS A 30 2.05 -0.18 3.21
CA LYS A 30 1.63 0.02 1.80
C LYS A 30 2.78 -0.12 0.82
N TRP A 31 3.88 0.58 1.10
CA TRP A 31 5.08 0.51 0.27
C TRP A 31 5.75 -0.87 0.33
N GLY A 32 5.78 -1.50 1.51
CA GLY A 32 6.30 -2.86 1.67
C GLY A 32 5.53 -3.88 0.83
N LEU A 33 4.20 -3.88 0.91
CA LEU A 33 3.36 -4.81 0.15
C LEU A 33 3.38 -4.53 -1.36
N LEU A 34 3.48 -3.26 -1.77
CA LEU A 34 3.70 -2.91 -3.18
C LEU A 34 5.02 -3.50 -3.71
N LEU A 35 6.13 -3.32 -2.99
CA LEU A 35 7.44 -3.81 -3.41
C LEU A 35 7.51 -5.33 -3.40
N ILE A 36 6.90 -5.99 -2.41
CA ILE A 36 6.78 -7.45 -2.38
C ILE A 36 5.99 -7.94 -3.59
N GLY A 37 4.82 -7.34 -3.86
CA GLY A 37 3.98 -7.71 -5.00
C GLY A 37 4.69 -7.52 -6.33
N ALA A 38 5.36 -6.38 -6.54
CA ALA A 38 6.13 -6.08 -7.73
C ALA A 38 7.32 -7.05 -7.91
N GLY A 39 8.04 -7.35 -6.83
CA GLY A 39 9.16 -8.30 -6.86
C GLY A 39 8.72 -9.73 -7.19
N VAL A 40 7.61 -10.19 -6.61
CA VAL A 40 7.02 -11.50 -6.95
C VAL A 40 6.55 -11.53 -8.40
N GLY A 41 5.94 -10.45 -8.89
CA GLY A 41 5.53 -10.31 -10.29
C GLY A 41 6.70 -10.41 -11.26
N LEU A 42 7.80 -9.70 -11.00
CA LEU A 42 9.02 -9.78 -11.80
C LEU A 42 9.68 -11.16 -11.76
N LEU A 43 9.70 -11.80 -10.59
CA LEU A 43 10.25 -13.14 -10.44
C LEU A 43 9.46 -14.15 -11.29
N LEU A 44 8.12 -14.05 -11.28
CA LEU A 44 7.28 -14.89 -12.13
C LEU A 44 7.48 -14.59 -13.62
N ALA A 45 7.63 -13.32 -13.99
CA ALA A 45 7.95 -12.93 -15.37
C ALA A 45 9.24 -13.58 -15.85
N PHE A 46 10.29 -13.50 -15.03
CA PHE A 46 11.58 -14.12 -15.32
C PHE A 46 11.49 -15.64 -15.45
N LEU A 47 10.73 -16.31 -14.57
CA LEU A 47 10.55 -17.76 -14.66
C LEU A 47 9.79 -18.17 -15.92
N ILE A 48 8.76 -17.42 -16.32
CA ILE A 48 8.00 -17.68 -17.54
C ILE A 48 8.91 -17.46 -18.76
N ASP A 49 9.65 -16.36 -18.78
CA ASP A 49 10.60 -16.03 -19.84
C ASP A 49 11.67 -17.12 -20.00
N ALA A 50 12.29 -17.53 -18.89
CA ALA A 50 13.35 -18.53 -18.89
C ALA A 50 12.88 -19.96 -19.24
N LEU A 51 11.62 -20.31 -18.96
CA LEU A 51 11.13 -21.69 -19.09
C LEU A 51 10.19 -21.92 -20.28
N ALA A 52 9.46 -20.90 -20.72
CA ALA A 52 8.32 -21.08 -21.63
C ALA A 52 8.41 -20.27 -22.94
N ILE A 53 9.30 -19.29 -23.05
CA ILE A 53 9.37 -18.40 -24.21
C ILE A 53 10.55 -18.78 -25.11
N PRO A 54 10.31 -19.18 -26.37
CA PRO A 54 11.37 -19.29 -27.37
C PRO A 54 12.06 -17.93 -27.56
N HIS A 55 13.38 -17.91 -27.74
CA HIS A 55 14.21 -16.68 -27.85
C HIS A 55 13.83 -15.67 -28.95
N GLU A 56 12.76 -15.93 -29.72
CA GLU A 56 12.26 -15.13 -30.83
C GLU A 56 11.25 -14.05 -30.39
N ILE A 57 10.69 -14.13 -29.18
CA ILE A 57 9.69 -13.19 -28.67
C ILE A 57 10.31 -12.30 -27.60
N GLU A 58 10.24 -10.97 -27.79
CA GLU A 58 10.66 -10.02 -26.77
C GLU A 58 9.73 -10.08 -25.54
N PRO A 59 10.23 -10.47 -24.36
CA PRO A 59 9.39 -10.71 -23.18
C PRO A 59 9.00 -9.42 -22.46
N VAL A 60 9.36 -8.24 -22.99
CA VAL A 60 9.17 -6.92 -22.37
C VAL A 60 7.74 -6.71 -21.87
N ALA A 61 6.75 -7.08 -22.69
CA ALA A 61 5.34 -6.95 -22.33
C ALA A 61 4.95 -7.78 -21.09
N ILE A 62 5.55 -8.96 -20.91
CA ILE A 62 5.29 -9.85 -19.77
C ILE A 62 5.89 -9.28 -18.49
N TYR A 63 7.12 -8.75 -18.56
CA TYR A 63 7.73 -8.07 -17.40
C TYR A 63 6.90 -6.87 -16.94
N PHE A 64 6.49 -5.98 -17.85
CA PHE A 64 5.66 -4.82 -17.51
C PHE A 64 4.26 -5.21 -17.01
N SER A 65 3.67 -6.25 -17.58
CA SER A 65 2.36 -6.73 -17.14
C SER A 65 2.44 -7.33 -15.73
N LEU A 66 3.39 -8.23 -15.48
CA LEU A 66 3.46 -8.96 -14.21
C LEU A 66 3.97 -8.09 -13.06
N ILE A 67 4.86 -7.13 -13.29
CA ILE A 67 5.21 -6.15 -12.25
C ILE A 67 4.01 -5.29 -11.87
N ALA A 68 3.22 -4.83 -12.85
CA ALA A 68 2.04 -4.02 -12.61
C ALA A 68 0.92 -4.81 -11.90
N ILE A 69 0.67 -6.05 -12.34
CA ILE A 69 -0.29 -6.96 -11.71
C ILE A 69 0.16 -7.31 -10.29
N GLY A 70 1.41 -7.74 -10.12
CA GLY A 70 1.97 -8.09 -8.82
C GLY A 70 1.94 -6.93 -7.84
N GLY A 71 2.40 -5.75 -8.26
CA GLY A 71 2.34 -4.53 -7.45
C GLY A 71 0.90 -4.11 -7.12
N GLY A 72 -0.02 -4.22 -8.09
CA GLY A 72 -1.45 -3.95 -7.89
C GLY A 72 -2.09 -4.87 -6.86
N VAL A 73 -1.83 -6.18 -6.94
CA VAL A 73 -2.30 -7.16 -5.94
C VAL A 73 -1.71 -6.86 -4.57
N GLY A 74 -0.43 -6.48 -4.49
CA GLY A 74 0.21 -6.03 -3.25
C GLY A 74 -0.50 -4.84 -2.61
N LEU A 75 -0.88 -3.83 -3.39
CA LEU A 75 -1.64 -2.68 -2.90
C LEU A 75 -3.05 -3.05 -2.44
N VAL A 76 -3.77 -3.89 -3.20
CA VAL A 76 -5.11 -4.37 -2.81
C VAL A 76 -5.04 -5.17 -1.50
N ALA A 77 -4.02 -6.02 -1.34
CA ALA A 77 -3.77 -6.73 -0.09
C ALA A 77 -3.49 -5.74 1.06
N SER A 78 -2.69 -4.69 0.82
CA SER A 78 -2.44 -3.65 1.81
C SER A 78 -3.70 -2.94 2.26
N TYR A 79 -4.62 -2.64 1.35
CA TYR A 79 -5.90 -2.03 1.69
C TYR A 79 -6.77 -2.95 2.54
N LYS A 80 -6.81 -4.25 2.22
CA LYS A 80 -7.56 -5.24 3.01
C LYS A 80 -6.99 -5.41 4.42
N ILE A 81 -5.66 -5.45 4.56
CA ILE A 81 -5.00 -5.55 5.88
C ILE A 81 -5.26 -4.29 6.71
N GLU A 82 -5.12 -3.11 6.11
CA GLU A 82 -5.42 -1.84 6.79
C GLU A 82 -6.89 -1.77 7.22
N LYS A 83 -7.83 -2.17 6.36
CA LYS A 83 -9.25 -2.21 6.70
C LYS A 83 -9.55 -3.18 7.87
N LYS A 84 -8.90 -4.35 7.89
CA LYS A 84 -9.09 -5.33 8.96
C LYS A 84 -8.56 -4.82 10.31
N GLU A 85 -7.36 -4.27 10.33
CA GLU A 85 -6.74 -3.71 11.54
C GLU A 85 -7.53 -2.50 12.08
N LEU A 86 -8.14 -1.69 11.20
CA LEU A 86 -9.02 -0.61 11.62
C LEU A 86 -10.33 -1.14 12.25
N LEU A 87 -10.95 -2.16 11.65
CA LEU A 87 -12.17 -2.78 12.17
C LEU A 87 -11.94 -3.51 13.52
N ASP A 88 -10.79 -4.16 13.69
CA ASP A 88 -10.43 -4.85 14.94
C ASP A 88 -10.15 -3.87 16.10
N ARG A 89 -9.94 -2.58 15.81
CA ARG A 89 -9.76 -1.52 16.84
C ARG A 89 -11.06 -0.85 17.27
N GLU A 90 -12.17 -1.03 16.56
CA GLU A 90 -13.49 -0.48 16.90
C GLU A 90 -14.44 -1.35 17.77
N PRO A 91 -14.20 -2.64 18.12
CA PRO A 91 -15.18 -3.40 18.89
C PRO A 91 -15.25 -3.06 20.39
N ASN A 92 -14.36 -2.22 20.92
CA ASN A 92 -14.24 -1.97 22.37
C ASN A 92 -13.99 -0.48 22.70
N ARG A 93 -14.93 0.40 22.33
CA ARG A 93 -15.12 1.69 22.99
C ARG A 93 -16.58 1.95 23.26
#